data_AF-W9JDA9-F1
#
_entry.id   AF-W9JDA9-F1
#
_cell.length_a   1.000
_cell.length_b   1.000
_cell.length_c   1.000
_cell.angle_alpha   90.00
_cell.angle_beta   90.00
_cell.angle_gamma   90.00
#
_symmetry.space_group_name_H-M   'P 1'
#
loop_
_entity.id
_entity.type
_entity.pdbx_description
1 polymer ?
#
loop_
_entity_poly.entity_id
_entity_poly.type
_entity_poly.pdbx_seq_one_letter_code
_entity_poly.pdbx_strand_id
1 'polypeptide(L)'
;MEAYRYSLLLPRNVRLLDLHTGSGDGEVVTEMRTLPLETAANVEFSALLYAWGDPLLRKRIICSGRAVETGPSLHNALVNIRSRQYRRLVWADALYINQNDTAERASQVRLIGEIYLAATTTVIWLGVESDSVGRAFEFLRKFDLVYSRKATSLPASDTKTPHKVEVELITAAFPPDPLSATQHIGTLLQ
;
A
#
# COMPACT_ATOMS: atom_id res chain seq x y z
N MET A 1 -19.92 -12.66 13.11
CA MET A 1 -18.58 -12.01 13.08
C MET A 1 -18.85 -10.51 13.08
N GLU A 2 -18.40 -9.76 14.09
CA GLU A 2 -18.64 -8.32 14.12
C GLU A 2 -17.77 -7.63 13.06
N ALA A 3 -18.38 -6.84 12.18
CA ALA A 3 -17.65 -6.01 11.23
C ALA A 3 -16.73 -5.03 11.99
N TYR A 4 -15.54 -4.80 11.45
CA TYR A 4 -14.65 -3.76 11.98
C TYR A 4 -15.38 -2.41 11.98
N ARG A 5 -15.44 -1.74 13.14
CA ARG A 5 -16.05 -0.42 13.25
C ARG A 5 -15.00 0.64 13.01
N TYR A 6 -15.14 1.35 11.90
CA TYR A 6 -14.36 2.53 11.62
C TYR A 6 -14.64 3.61 12.67
N SER A 7 -13.58 4.09 13.34
CA SER A 7 -13.66 5.28 14.18
C SER A 7 -13.73 6.53 13.32
N LEU A 8 -14.47 7.56 13.72
CA LEU A 8 -14.56 8.82 12.96
C LEU A 8 -13.15 9.33 12.58
N LEU A 9 -12.96 9.66 11.31
CA LEU A 9 -11.72 10.24 10.82
C LEU A 9 -11.83 11.77 10.82
N LEU A 10 -10.99 12.45 11.58
CA LEU A 10 -10.90 13.91 11.51
C LEU A 10 -10.34 14.33 10.14
N PRO A 11 -10.65 15.56 9.68
CA PRO A 11 -10.09 16.07 8.43
C PRO A 11 -8.57 15.96 8.41
N ARG A 12 -8.02 15.50 7.28
CA ARG A 12 -6.57 15.31 7.06
C ARG A 12 -5.89 14.29 7.98
N ASN A 13 -6.63 13.53 8.79
CA ASN A 13 -6.08 12.35 9.42
C ASN A 13 -5.98 11.19 8.43
N VAL A 14 -5.03 10.31 8.69
CA VAL A 14 -4.77 9.08 7.95
C VAL A 14 -4.68 7.91 8.92
N ARG A 15 -5.00 6.72 8.43
CA ARG A 15 -4.87 5.46 9.16
C ARG A 15 -3.65 4.70 8.63
N LEU A 16 -2.78 4.23 9.52
CA LEU A 16 -1.59 3.43 9.23
C LEU A 16 -1.66 2.08 9.95
N LEU A 17 -1.09 1.05 9.32
CA LEU A 17 -1.19 -0.36 9.73
C LEU A 17 0.15 -0.58 10.35
N ASP A 18 0.17 -0.71 11.66
CA ASP A 18 1.34 -1.21 12.33
C ASP A 18 1.36 -2.74 12.13
N LEU A 19 1.99 -3.17 11.03
CA LEU A 19 2.11 -4.55 10.60
C LEU A 19 3.14 -5.27 11.48
N HIS A 20 2.67 -6.29 12.21
CA HIS A 20 3.52 -7.05 13.12
C HIS A 20 4.54 -7.88 12.34
N THR A 21 5.64 -8.22 13.02
CA THR A 21 6.64 -9.16 12.48
C THR A 21 6.04 -10.53 12.20
N GLY A 22 6.58 -11.23 11.21
CA GLY A 22 6.20 -12.61 10.94
C GLY A 22 6.92 -13.15 9.71
N SER A 23 6.67 -14.42 9.40
CA SER A 23 7.27 -15.10 8.26
C SER A 23 6.32 -16.11 7.66
N GLY A 24 6.40 -16.29 6.33
CA GLY A 24 5.59 -17.27 5.63
C GLY A 24 4.09 -16.96 5.72
N ASP A 25 3.29 -18.02 5.77
CA ASP A 25 1.82 -18.03 5.75
C ASP A 25 1.17 -17.83 7.13
N GLY A 26 1.95 -17.53 8.17
CA GLY A 26 1.43 -17.23 9.50
C GLY A 26 0.46 -16.04 9.49
N GLU A 27 -0.50 -16.04 10.42
CA GLU A 27 -1.57 -15.04 10.50
C GLU A 27 -1.04 -13.60 10.44
N VAL A 28 -1.67 -12.76 9.61
CA VAL A 28 -1.30 -11.35 9.48
C VAL A 28 -1.96 -10.58 10.62
N VAL A 29 -1.13 -10.08 11.54
CA VAL A 29 -1.57 -9.28 12.69
C VAL A 29 -1.13 -7.84 12.52
N THR A 30 -2.05 -6.91 12.79
CA THR A 30 -1.87 -5.48 12.61
C THR A 30 -2.54 -4.71 13.75
N GLU A 31 -2.07 -3.50 14.00
CA GLU A 31 -2.78 -2.49 14.79
C GLU A 31 -3.06 -1.26 13.94
N MET A 32 -4.25 -0.69 14.10
CA MET A 32 -4.61 0.54 13.40
C MET A 32 -4.18 1.77 14.19
N ARG A 33 -3.36 2.63 13.58
CA ARG A 33 -2.97 3.92 14.13
C ARG A 33 -3.58 5.05 13.32
N THR A 34 -4.23 6.01 13.97
CA THR A 34 -4.79 7.20 13.30
C THR A 34 -4.00 8.44 13.69
N LEU A 35 -3.47 9.16 12.72
CA LEU A 35 -2.59 10.32 12.93
C LEU A 35 -2.97 11.42 11.94
N PRO A 36 -2.73 12.71 12.25
CA PRO A 36 -2.72 13.77 11.22
C PRO A 36 -1.69 13.45 10.14
N LEU A 37 -1.99 13.76 8.87
CA LEU A 37 -1.07 13.53 7.75
C LEU A 37 0.27 14.24 7.95
N GLU A 38 0.25 15.44 8.54
CA GLU A 38 1.44 16.22 8.85
C GLU A 38 2.32 15.50 9.88
N THR A 39 1.71 14.80 10.84
CA THR A 39 2.43 13.93 11.78
C THR A 39 2.93 12.67 11.08
N ALA A 40 2.12 12.08 10.21
CA ALA A 40 2.48 10.89 9.45
C ALA A 40 3.69 11.12 8.52
N ALA A 41 3.82 12.31 7.93
CA ALA A 41 4.96 12.70 7.10
C ALA A 41 6.30 12.74 7.84
N ASN A 42 6.27 12.74 9.18
CA ASN A 42 7.46 12.74 10.04
C ASN A 42 7.77 11.36 10.65
N VAL A 43 7.03 10.31 10.26
CA VAL A 43 7.32 8.93 10.66
C VAL A 43 7.62 8.07 9.45
N GLU A 44 8.41 7.02 9.65
CA GLU A 44 8.71 6.08 8.58
C GLU A 44 7.51 5.18 8.30
N PHE A 45 6.84 5.39 7.16
CA PHE A 45 5.78 4.52 6.70
C PHE A 45 5.87 4.28 5.19
N SER A 46 5.35 3.12 4.77
CA SER A 46 5.26 2.75 3.36
C SER A 46 3.84 2.90 2.84
N ALA A 47 3.68 3.48 1.66
CA ALA A 47 2.41 3.42 0.92
C ALA A 47 2.39 2.17 0.04
N LEU A 48 1.37 1.34 0.19
CA LEU A 48 1.20 0.10 -0.56
C LEU A 48 0.30 0.34 -1.77
N LEU A 49 0.84 0.06 -2.95
CA LEU A 49 0.11 0.03 -4.21
C LEU A 49 -0.09 -1.42 -4.64
N TYR A 50 -1.33 -1.84 -4.86
CA TYR A 50 -1.68 -3.22 -5.18
C TYR A 50 -2.99 -3.26 -5.99
N ALA A 51 -3.23 -4.36 -6.71
CA ALA A 51 -4.51 -4.59 -7.38
C ALA A 51 -5.57 -5.04 -6.36
N TRP A 52 -6.85 -4.72 -6.54
CA TRP A 52 -7.90 -5.18 -5.60
C TRP A 52 -8.16 -6.69 -5.66
N GLY A 53 -7.82 -7.35 -6.77
CA GLY A 53 -8.06 -8.79 -6.98
C GLY A 53 -9.56 -9.12 -7.14
N ASP A 54 -9.90 -10.40 -7.08
CA ASP A 54 -11.29 -10.85 -7.17
C ASP A 54 -12.12 -10.40 -5.94
N PRO A 55 -13.18 -9.57 -6.13
CA PRO A 55 -14.00 -9.08 -5.03
C PRO A 55 -14.89 -10.14 -4.39
N LEU A 56 -14.96 -11.38 -4.91
CA LEU A 56 -15.67 -12.49 -4.27
C LEU A 56 -14.78 -13.26 -3.30
N LEU A 57 -13.46 -13.13 -3.43
CA LEU A 57 -12.50 -13.80 -2.56
C LEU A 57 -12.17 -12.94 -1.35
N ARG A 58 -12.11 -13.59 -0.18
CA ARG A 58 -11.74 -12.93 1.09
C ARG A 58 -10.66 -13.72 1.80
N LYS A 59 -9.72 -13.00 2.38
CA LYS A 59 -8.69 -13.50 3.29
C LYS A 59 -8.80 -12.76 4.61
N ARG A 60 -8.45 -13.44 5.70
CA ARG A 60 -8.56 -12.88 7.05
C ARG A 60 -7.24 -12.28 7.49
N ILE A 61 -7.31 -11.12 8.13
CA ILE A 61 -6.24 -10.57 8.96
C ILE A 61 -6.78 -10.30 10.37
N ILE A 62 -5.88 -10.13 11.33
CA ILE A 62 -6.21 -9.59 12.65
C ILE A 62 -5.81 -8.10 12.66
N CYS A 63 -6.77 -7.22 12.94
CA CYS A 63 -6.54 -5.79 13.09
C CYS A 63 -7.07 -5.31 14.43
N SER A 64 -6.19 -4.78 15.28
CA SER A 64 -6.52 -4.31 16.63
C SER A 64 -7.30 -5.35 17.44
N GLY A 65 -6.85 -6.62 17.38
CA GLY A 65 -7.46 -7.76 18.07
C GLY A 65 -8.74 -8.32 17.46
N ARG A 66 -9.19 -7.81 16.29
CA ARG A 66 -10.42 -8.27 15.60
C ARG A 66 -10.11 -8.88 14.25
N ALA A 67 -10.85 -9.93 13.89
CA ALA A 67 -10.79 -10.50 12.55
C ALA A 67 -11.42 -9.55 11.52
N VAL A 68 -10.67 -9.21 10.48
CA VAL A 68 -11.10 -8.36 9.36
C VAL A 68 -10.88 -9.11 8.06
N GLU A 69 -11.84 -9.03 7.15
CA GLU A 69 -11.71 -9.61 5.82
C GLU A 69 -11.12 -8.60 4.84
N THR A 70 -10.16 -9.06 4.04
CA THR A 70 -9.50 -8.30 2.99
C THR A 70 -9.53 -9.07 1.67
N GLY A 71 -9.28 -8.37 0.56
CA GLY A 71 -9.03 -9.03 -0.71
C GLY A 71 -7.74 -9.86 -0.68
N PRO A 72 -7.65 -10.94 -1.49
CA PRO A 72 -6.47 -11.82 -1.53
C PRO A 72 -5.20 -11.08 -1.89
N SER A 73 -5.27 -10.12 -2.82
CA SER A 73 -4.12 -9.32 -3.23
C SER A 73 -3.53 -8.49 -2.08
N LEU A 74 -4.37 -7.79 -1.31
CA LEU A 74 -3.92 -7.04 -0.13
C LEU A 74 -3.31 -7.97 0.92
N HIS A 75 -3.99 -9.08 1.23
CA HIS A 75 -3.47 -10.05 2.19
C HIS A 75 -2.08 -10.56 1.77
N ASN A 76 -1.93 -10.97 0.51
CA ASN A 76 -0.67 -11.48 -0.01
C ASN A 76 0.42 -10.41 0.00
N ALA A 77 0.08 -9.17 -0.35
CA ALA A 77 1.00 -8.05 -0.24
C ALA A 77 1.48 -7.87 1.22
N LEU A 78 0.56 -7.84 2.19
CA LEU A 78 0.89 -7.70 3.61
C LEU A 78 1.77 -8.85 4.13
N VAL A 79 1.49 -10.10 3.73
CA VAL A 79 2.34 -11.26 4.05
C VAL A 79 3.76 -11.07 3.57
N ASN A 80 3.91 -10.52 2.36
CA ASN A 80 5.19 -10.42 1.66
C ASN A 80 6.05 -9.24 2.12
N ILE A 81 5.44 -8.11 2.43
CA ILE A 81 6.14 -6.92 2.94
C ILE A 81 6.47 -7.04 4.43
N ARG A 82 5.91 -8.04 5.11
CA ARG A 82 6.12 -8.27 6.55
C ARG A 82 7.59 -8.62 6.81
N SER A 83 8.23 -7.83 7.68
CA SER A 83 9.58 -8.11 8.15
C SER A 83 9.59 -9.19 9.22
N ARG A 84 10.67 -9.98 9.25
CA ARG A 84 10.90 -10.97 10.32
C ARG A 84 11.41 -10.34 11.62
N GLN A 85 11.94 -9.12 11.56
CA GLN A 85 12.72 -8.51 12.65
C GLN A 85 12.04 -7.29 13.29
N TYR A 86 11.29 -6.52 12.50
CA TYR A 86 10.69 -5.27 12.97
C TYR A 86 9.27 -5.07 12.41
N ARG A 87 8.45 -4.32 13.16
CA ARG A 87 7.12 -3.92 12.71
C ARG A 87 7.24 -2.83 11.64
N ARG A 88 6.29 -2.76 10.70
CA ARG A 88 6.28 -1.76 9.62
C ARG A 88 4.99 -0.96 9.66
N LEU A 89 5.07 0.36 9.50
CA LEU A 89 3.89 1.20 9.27
C LEU A 89 3.54 1.18 7.79
N VAL A 90 2.30 0.79 7.46
CA VAL A 90 1.84 0.65 6.08
C VAL A 90 0.52 1.37 5.87
N TRP A 91 0.45 2.18 4.82
CA TRP A 91 -0.79 2.74 4.29
C TRP A 91 -1.30 1.89 3.11
N ALA A 92 -2.59 1.55 3.08
CA ALA A 92 -3.24 0.67 2.11
C ALA A 92 -4.74 1.00 2.03
N ASP A 93 -5.15 1.63 0.94
CA ASP A 93 -6.48 2.22 0.69
C ASP A 93 -7.70 1.36 1.09
N ALA A 94 -7.77 0.07 0.73
CA ALA A 94 -8.98 -0.75 0.90
C ALA A 94 -9.31 -1.10 2.35
N LEU A 95 -8.32 -1.06 3.24
CA LEU A 95 -8.56 -1.27 4.67
C LEU A 95 -9.03 0.00 5.38
N TYR A 96 -8.73 1.18 4.83
CA TYR A 96 -8.84 2.43 5.57
C TYR A 96 -9.92 3.37 5.12
N ILE A 97 -10.35 3.28 3.88
CA ILE A 97 -11.49 4.09 3.46
C ILE A 97 -12.73 3.31 3.85
N ASN A 98 -13.54 3.86 4.75
CA ASN A 98 -14.89 3.34 4.96
C ASN A 98 -15.66 3.49 3.64
N GLN A 99 -15.70 2.43 2.84
CA GLN A 99 -16.31 2.44 1.51
C GLN A 99 -17.81 2.75 1.55
N ASN A 100 -18.44 2.57 2.70
CA ASN A 100 -19.85 2.88 2.93
C ASN A 100 -20.10 4.35 3.35
N ASP A 101 -19.03 5.12 3.62
CA ASP A 101 -19.10 6.56 3.91
C ASP A 101 -18.52 7.35 2.74
N THR A 102 -19.41 7.89 1.91
CA THR A 102 -19.03 8.64 0.71
C THR A 102 -18.31 9.94 1.04
N ALA A 103 -18.58 10.57 2.19
CA ALA A 103 -17.92 11.79 2.61
C ALA A 103 -16.48 11.51 3.07
N GLU A 104 -16.30 10.45 3.89
CA GLU A 104 -14.97 9.97 4.28
C GLU A 104 -14.17 9.59 3.03
N ARG A 105 -14.74 8.78 2.14
CA ARG A 105 -14.08 8.36 0.89
C ARG A 105 -13.64 9.54 0.04
N ALA A 106 -14.54 10.49 -0.24
CA ALA A 106 -14.18 11.66 -1.04
C ALA A 106 -13.08 12.49 -0.36
N SER A 107 -13.08 12.59 0.97
CA SER A 107 -12.02 13.28 1.71
C SER A 107 -10.67 12.57 1.59
N GLN A 108 -10.65 11.24 1.70
CA GLN A 108 -9.42 10.44 1.63
C GLN A 108 -8.86 10.40 0.21
N VAL A 109 -9.72 10.28 -0.81
CA VAL A 109 -9.31 10.31 -2.22
C VAL A 109 -8.55 11.61 -2.55
N ARG A 110 -9.01 12.75 -2.04
CA ARG A 110 -8.30 14.03 -2.22
C ARG A 110 -6.91 14.07 -1.58
N LEU A 111 -6.67 13.24 -0.56
CA LEU A 111 -5.39 13.18 0.16
C LEU A 111 -4.43 12.14 -0.42
N ILE A 112 -4.87 11.24 -1.31
CA ILE A 112 -4.04 10.13 -1.81
C ILE A 112 -2.69 10.63 -2.34
N GLY A 113 -2.69 11.69 -3.17
CA GLY A 113 -1.46 12.27 -3.69
C GLY A 113 -0.52 12.76 -2.58
N GLU A 114 -1.05 13.43 -1.57
CA GLU A 114 -0.26 13.90 -0.43
C GLU A 114 0.27 12.73 0.43
N ILE A 115 -0.50 11.65 0.57
CA ILE A 115 -0.10 10.46 1.33
C ILE A 115 1.06 9.74 0.66
N TYR A 116 0.99 9.53 -0.66
CA TYR A 116 2.09 8.91 -1.40
C TYR A 116 3.36 9.77 -1.39
N LEU A 117 3.22 11.10 -1.41
CA LEU A 117 4.35 12.01 -1.22
C LEU A 117 4.88 11.95 0.22
N ALA A 118 4.02 11.89 1.23
CA ALA A 118 4.43 11.82 2.62
C ALA A 118 5.09 10.49 2.99
N ALA A 119 4.82 9.41 2.25
CA ALA A 119 5.39 8.10 2.51
C ALA A 119 6.91 8.08 2.27
N THR A 120 7.62 7.38 3.16
CA THR A 120 9.07 7.15 3.01
C THR A 120 9.36 6.30 1.79
N THR A 121 8.47 5.36 1.48
CA THR A 121 8.62 4.41 0.37
C THR A 121 7.26 4.05 -0.20
N THR A 122 7.19 3.84 -1.51
CA THR A 122 6.01 3.25 -2.16
C THR A 122 6.32 1.81 -2.54
N VAL A 123 5.61 0.87 -1.94
CA VAL A 123 5.75 -0.57 -2.22
C VAL A 123 4.73 -0.96 -3.27
N ILE A 124 5.18 -1.49 -4.40
CA ILE A 124 4.30 -1.92 -5.48
C ILE A 124 4.19 -3.45 -5.46
N TRP A 125 3.01 -3.94 -5.10
CA TRP A 125 2.66 -5.35 -5.20
C TRP A 125 2.04 -5.64 -6.58
N LEU A 126 2.79 -6.36 -7.41
CA LEU A 126 2.37 -6.73 -8.76
C LEU A 126 1.62 -8.06 -8.81
N GLY A 127 1.41 -8.69 -7.66
CA GLY A 127 0.85 -10.03 -7.58
C GLY A 127 1.96 -11.08 -7.57
N VAL A 128 1.50 -12.30 -7.81
CA VAL A 128 2.30 -13.49 -7.62
C VAL A 128 3.16 -13.76 -8.86
N GLU A 129 4.33 -14.38 -8.66
CA GLU A 129 5.29 -14.62 -9.74
C GLU A 129 4.62 -15.32 -10.93
N SER A 130 4.73 -14.67 -12.10
CA SER A 130 4.17 -15.13 -13.36
C SER A 130 4.89 -14.40 -14.50
N ASP A 131 4.80 -14.93 -15.72
CA ASP A 131 5.45 -14.32 -16.89
C ASP A 131 4.98 -12.87 -17.13
N SER A 132 3.71 -12.57 -16.82
CA SER A 132 3.14 -11.22 -16.91
C SER A 132 3.78 -10.28 -15.89
N VAL A 133 3.97 -10.73 -14.66
CA VAL A 133 4.68 -9.99 -13.62
C VAL A 133 6.13 -9.78 -14.05
N GLY A 134 6.84 -10.82 -14.49
CA GLY A 134 8.21 -10.69 -15.01
C GLY A 134 8.37 -9.63 -16.12
N ARG A 135 7.42 -9.56 -17.05
CA ARG A 135 7.40 -8.50 -18.08
C ARG A 135 7.14 -7.11 -17.51
N ALA A 136 6.24 -6.97 -16.53
CA ALA A 136 6.00 -5.70 -15.85
C ALA A 136 7.26 -5.23 -15.09
N PHE A 137 7.98 -6.16 -14.47
CA PHE A 137 9.28 -5.90 -13.84
C PHE A 137 10.32 -5.38 -14.83
N GLU A 138 10.48 -6.04 -15.99
CA GLU A 138 11.39 -5.56 -17.02
C GLU A 138 11.02 -4.16 -17.51
N PHE A 139 9.72 -3.90 -17.68
CA PHE A 139 9.22 -2.60 -18.09
C PHE A 139 9.54 -1.51 -17.05
N LEU A 140 9.23 -1.75 -15.77
CA LEU A 140 9.51 -0.80 -14.69
C LEU A 140 11.00 -0.53 -14.53
N ARG A 141 11.86 -1.56 -14.63
CA ARG A 141 13.32 -1.38 -14.62
C ARG A 141 13.83 -0.55 -15.79
N LYS A 142 13.29 -0.78 -16.99
CA LYS A 142 13.62 0.03 -18.18
C LYS A 142 13.17 1.48 -17.99
N PHE A 143 12.01 1.70 -17.35
CA PHE A 143 11.47 3.03 -17.08
C PHE A 143 12.27 3.80 -16.02
N ASP A 144 12.62 3.14 -14.91
CA ASP A 144 13.45 3.71 -13.85
C ASP A 144 14.86 4.08 -14.36
N LEU A 145 15.45 3.25 -15.21
CA LEU A 145 16.73 3.53 -15.87
C LEU A 145 16.66 4.76 -16.80
N VAL A 146 15.52 4.98 -17.47
CA VAL A 146 15.29 6.14 -18.34
C VAL A 146 15.01 7.41 -17.53
N TYR A 147 14.28 7.30 -16.41
CA TYR A 147 13.92 8.43 -15.58
C TYR A 147 15.11 8.93 -14.75
N SER A 148 15.89 8.02 -14.18
CA SER A 148 17.13 8.35 -13.47
C SER A 148 18.16 9.07 -14.35
N ARG A 149 18.24 8.72 -15.65
CA ARG A 149 19.11 9.40 -16.63
C ARG A 149 18.65 10.83 -16.97
N LYS A 150 17.34 11.12 -16.92
CA LYS A 150 16.82 12.48 -17.16
C LYS A 150 16.87 13.36 -15.91
N ALA A 151 16.81 12.77 -14.70
CA ALA A 151 16.92 13.50 -13.44
C ALA A 151 18.33 14.10 -13.23
N THR A 152 19.37 13.52 -13.83
CA THR A 152 20.76 14.01 -13.75
C THR A 152 21.00 15.31 -14.54
N SER A 153 20.01 15.77 -15.35
CA SER A 153 20.12 17.02 -16.14
C SER A 153 19.31 18.21 -15.60
N LEU A 154 18.73 18.12 -14.40
CA LEU A 154 18.02 19.25 -13.77
C LEU A 154 18.96 19.98 -12.79
N PRO A 155 18.99 21.33 -12.78
CA PRO A 155 19.88 22.08 -11.92
C PRO A 155 19.54 21.91 -10.44
N ALA A 156 20.59 21.76 -9.63
CA ALA A 156 20.53 21.57 -8.19
C ALA A 156 20.09 22.86 -7.47
N SER A 157 18.78 23.10 -7.38
CA SER A 157 18.24 24.09 -6.44
C SER A 157 16.87 23.66 -5.93
N ASP A 158 16.80 22.52 -5.27
CA ASP A 158 15.72 22.27 -4.30
C ASP A 158 16.18 21.18 -3.34
N THR A 159 16.67 21.61 -2.16
CA THR A 159 17.06 20.72 -1.07
C THR A 159 15.82 20.22 -0.33
N LYS A 160 15.05 19.36 -1.00
CA LYS A 160 14.31 18.30 -0.33
C LYS A 160 14.97 17.00 -0.76
N THR A 161 15.43 16.20 0.20
CA THR A 161 15.88 14.83 -0.06
C THR A 161 14.90 14.16 -1.02
N PRO A 162 15.34 13.65 -2.18
CA PRO A 162 14.44 13.08 -3.17
C PRO A 162 13.63 11.97 -2.51
N HIS A 163 12.30 11.98 -2.71
CA HIS A 163 11.44 10.88 -2.32
C HIS A 163 12.07 9.57 -2.79
N LYS A 164 12.44 8.71 -1.84
CA LYS A 164 13.09 7.45 -2.16
C LYS A 164 12.01 6.50 -2.67
N VAL A 165 11.83 6.46 -3.98
CA VAL A 165 11.02 5.42 -4.62
C VAL A 165 11.83 4.13 -4.58
N GLU A 166 11.89 3.51 -3.41
CA GLU A 166 12.30 2.11 -3.32
C GLU A 166 11.14 1.26 -3.81
N VAL A 167 11.21 0.84 -5.07
CA VAL A 167 10.34 -0.21 -5.57
C VAL A 167 10.81 -1.52 -4.93
N GLU A 168 10.42 -1.77 -3.68
CA GLU A 168 10.60 -3.07 -3.03
C GLU A 168 9.62 -4.03 -3.70
N LEU A 169 10.05 -4.57 -4.82
CA LEU A 169 9.26 -5.46 -5.64
C LEU A 169 9.30 -6.85 -5.04
N ILE A 170 8.20 -7.27 -4.41
CA ILE A 170 8.14 -8.59 -3.78
C ILE A 170 7.39 -9.54 -4.71
N THR A 171 8.12 -10.49 -5.30
CA THR A 171 7.52 -11.68 -5.91
C THR A 171 7.48 -12.80 -4.88
N ALA A 172 6.38 -13.55 -4.87
CA ALA A 172 6.29 -14.82 -4.16
C ALA A 172 5.84 -15.91 -5.13
N ALA A 173 6.21 -17.16 -4.86
CA ALA A 173 5.77 -18.34 -5.60
C ALA A 173 4.42 -18.84 -5.04
N PHE A 174 3.31 -18.42 -5.64
CA PHE A 174 1.94 -18.89 -5.39
C PHE A 174 1.14 -18.82 -6.72
N PRO A 175 -0.10 -19.33 -6.84
CA PRO A 175 -0.81 -19.24 -8.12
C PRO A 175 -1.22 -17.79 -8.48
N PRO A 176 -1.27 -17.43 -9.78
CA PRO A 176 -1.58 -16.07 -10.24
C PRO A 176 -3.04 -15.67 -9.99
N ASP A 177 -3.25 -14.41 -9.57
CA ASP A 177 -4.56 -13.75 -9.49
C ASP A 177 -4.80 -12.95 -10.79
N PRO A 178 -5.94 -13.13 -11.49
CA PRO A 178 -6.16 -12.58 -12.84
C PRO A 178 -6.41 -11.06 -12.95
N LEU A 179 -6.49 -10.31 -11.86
CA LEU A 179 -6.84 -8.87 -11.90
C LEU A 179 -5.63 -7.98 -11.58
N SER A 180 -5.12 -7.25 -12.58
CA SER A 180 -3.86 -6.48 -12.52
C SER A 180 -3.99 -5.09 -11.88
N ALA A 181 -2.87 -4.56 -11.38
CA ALA A 181 -2.78 -3.27 -10.67
C ALA A 181 -3.15 -2.05 -11.52
N THR A 182 -3.20 -2.17 -12.85
CA THR A 182 -3.43 -1.04 -13.77
C THR A 182 -4.86 -0.50 -13.73
N GLN A 183 -5.85 -1.31 -13.34
CA GLN A 183 -7.24 -0.85 -13.20
C GLN A 183 -7.42 0.10 -12.01
N HIS A 184 -6.57 -0.02 -10.99
CA HIS A 184 -6.75 0.66 -9.70
C HIS A 184 -6.52 2.19 -9.76
N ILE A 185 -5.52 2.67 -10.51
CA ILE A 185 -5.24 4.11 -10.66
C ILE A 185 -6.41 4.81 -11.38
N GLY A 186 -7.07 4.12 -12.31
CA GLY A 186 -8.22 4.68 -13.05
C GLY A 186 -9.49 4.81 -12.19
N THR A 187 -9.71 3.91 -11.22
CA THR A 187 -10.92 3.92 -10.39
C THR A 187 -10.85 4.90 -9.22
N LEU A 188 -9.65 5.25 -8.75
CA LEU A 188 -9.46 6.27 -7.70
C LEU A 188 -9.63 7.71 -8.22
N LEU A 189 -9.64 7.91 -9.54
CA LEU A 189 -9.74 9.21 -10.20
C LEU A 189 -11.12 9.47 -10.85
N GLN A 190 -12.11 8.62 -10.61
CA GLN A 190 -13.50 8.78 -11.07
C GLN A 190 -14.46 8.96 -9.87
#